data_AF-A0A6B3H3X2-F1
#
_entry.id   AF-A0A6B3H3X2-F1
#
_cell.length_a   1.000
_cell.length_b   1.000
_cell.length_c   1.000
_cell.angle_alpha   90.00
_cell.angle_beta   90.00
_cell.angle_gamma   90.00
#
_symmetry.space_group_name_H-M   'P 1'
#
loop_
_entity.id
_entity.type
_entity.pdbx_description
1 polymer ?
#
loop_
_entity_poly.entity_id
_entity_poly.type
_entity_poly.pdbx_seq_one_letter_code
_entity_poly.pdbx_strand_id
1 'polypeptide(L)' 'TPFTTEPWRAADLLGNGQRIRADDTVPFALWTAARHGDDLEGALWATAEGFGDVDTTCAITGGVVGAVTGTAGAPEEWL' A
#
# COMPACT_ATOMS: atom_id res chain seq x y z
N THR A 1 2.58 6.22 -17.05
CA THR A 1 3.15 4.92 -17.44
C THR A 1 2.32 3.85 -16.75
N PRO A 2 1.74 2.85 -17.45
CA PRO A 2 0.95 1.86 -16.74
C PRO A 2 1.90 0.99 -15.93
N PHE A 3 1.66 0.89 -14.64
CA PHE A 3 2.33 -0.06 -13.78
C PHE A 3 1.87 -1.46 -14.17
N THR A 4 2.70 -2.23 -14.87
CA THR A 4 2.34 -3.56 -15.40
C THR A 4 2.66 -4.70 -14.43
N THR A 5 3.26 -4.40 -13.28
CA THR A 5 3.61 -5.38 -12.25
C THR A 5 2.43 -5.57 -11.31
N GLU A 6 1.94 -6.79 -11.14
CA GLU A 6 0.89 -7.09 -10.16
C GLU A 6 1.39 -6.88 -8.71
N PRO A 7 0.53 -6.48 -7.75
CA PRO A 7 0.98 -6.17 -6.39
C PRO A 7 1.67 -7.32 -5.67
N TRP A 8 1.15 -8.54 -5.76
CA TRP A 8 1.80 -9.74 -5.19
C TRP A 8 3.23 -9.96 -5.74
N ARG A 9 3.47 -9.59 -7.00
CA ARG A 9 4.79 -9.73 -7.63
C ARG A 9 5.73 -8.61 -7.20
N ALA A 10 5.21 -7.41 -6.97
CA ALA A 10 5.99 -6.32 -6.38
C ALA A 10 6.37 -6.65 -4.93
N ALA A 11 5.45 -7.22 -4.14
CA ALA A 11 5.71 -7.70 -2.78
C ALA A 11 6.83 -8.74 -2.72
N ASP A 12 6.85 -9.71 -3.64
CA ASP A 12 7.91 -10.73 -3.71
C ASP A 12 9.31 -10.12 -3.99
N LEU A 13 9.37 -9.03 -4.75
CA LEU A 13 10.62 -8.35 -5.11
C LEU A 13 11.08 -7.31 -4.07
N LEU A 14 10.13 -6.59 -3.46
CA LEU A 14 10.39 -5.45 -2.59
C LEU A 14 10.35 -5.80 -1.11
N GLY A 15 9.84 -6.99 -0.77
CA GLY A 15 9.52 -7.39 0.61
C GLY A 15 8.12 -6.91 1.01
N ASN A 16 7.44 -7.70 1.83
CA ASN A 16 6.09 -7.43 2.35
C ASN A 16 6.04 -7.43 3.88
N GLY A 17 7.19 -7.21 4.52
CA GLY A 17 7.35 -7.09 5.97
C GLY A 17 7.38 -8.41 6.73
N GLN A 18 7.40 -9.56 6.05
CA GLN A 18 7.56 -10.87 6.71
C GLN A 18 8.82 -10.98 7.57
N ARG A 19 9.85 -10.17 7.31
CA ARG A 19 11.09 -10.13 8.10
C ARG A 19 11.08 -9.12 9.23
N ILE A 20 9.99 -8.36 9.43
CA ILE A 20 9.81 -7.34 10.47
C ILE A 20 10.97 -6.34 10.45
N ARG A 21 11.23 -5.79 9.27
CA ARG A 21 12.36 -4.88 9.01
C ARG A 21 11.92 -3.80 8.05
N ALA A 22 12.37 -2.57 8.30
CA ALA A 22 12.03 -1.45 7.44
C ALA A 22 12.42 -1.69 5.97
N ASP A 23 13.58 -2.30 5.71
CA ASP A 23 14.03 -2.64 4.35
C ASP A 23 13.20 -3.73 3.66
N ASP A 24 12.43 -4.51 4.43
CA ASP A 24 11.52 -5.55 3.94
C ASP A 24 10.05 -5.10 3.92
N THR A 25 9.70 -3.99 4.58
CA THR A 25 8.31 -3.50 4.71
C THR A 25 8.05 -2.24 3.89
N VAL A 26 8.91 -1.23 4.05
CA VAL A 26 8.68 0.14 3.54
C VAL A 26 8.68 0.20 2.00
N PRO A 27 9.57 -0.51 1.26
CA PRO A 27 9.62 -0.38 -0.19
C PRO A 27 8.32 -0.77 -0.89
N PHE A 28 7.67 -1.87 -0.49
CA PHE A 28 6.39 -2.28 -1.09
C PHE A 28 5.25 -1.31 -0.74
N ALA A 29 5.16 -0.85 0.52
CA ALA A 29 4.15 0.13 0.92
C ALA A 29 4.28 1.48 0.19
N LEU A 30 5.50 1.95 -0.07
CA LEU A 30 5.72 3.17 -0.87
C LEU A 30 5.45 2.93 -2.36
N TRP A 31 5.73 1.73 -2.85
CA TRP A 31 5.43 1.36 -4.23
C TRP A 31 3.91 1.35 -4.49
N THR A 32 3.11 0.80 -3.58
CA THR A 32 1.65 0.83 -3.69
C THR A 32 1.10 2.25 -3.55
N ALA A 33 1.59 3.03 -2.58
CA ALA A 33 1.17 4.43 -2.41
C ALA A 33 1.44 5.28 -3.65
N ALA A 34 2.62 5.17 -4.26
CA ALA A 34 2.97 5.93 -5.45
C ALA A 34 2.12 5.56 -6.69
N ARG A 35 1.57 4.34 -6.71
CA ARG A 35 0.71 3.84 -7.80
C ARG A 35 -0.74 4.30 -7.69
N HIS A 36 -1.20 4.59 -6.47
CA HIS A 36 -2.58 4.91 -6.13
C HIS A 36 -2.69 6.25 -5.39
N GLY A 37 -1.88 7.24 -5.77
CA GLY A 37 -1.68 8.48 -4.99
C GLY A 37 -2.94 9.31 -4.71
N ASP A 38 -4.02 9.10 -5.47
CA ASP A 38 -5.32 9.74 -5.35
C ASP A 38 -6.48 8.76 -5.07
N ASP A 39 -6.18 7.47 -4.86
CA ASP A 39 -7.15 6.37 -4.70
C ASP A 39 -6.83 5.56 -3.43
N LEU A 40 -7.34 6.01 -2.29
CA LEU A 40 -7.05 5.41 -0.99
C LEU A 40 -7.55 3.96 -0.90
N GLU A 41 -8.76 3.68 -1.40
CA GLU A 41 -9.33 2.34 -1.37
C GLU A 41 -8.50 1.37 -2.23
N GLY A 42 -8.22 1.73 -3.48
CA GLY A 42 -7.40 0.91 -4.36
C GLY A 42 -5.97 0.73 -3.83
N ALA A 43 -5.39 1.76 -3.20
CA ALA A 43 -4.08 1.66 -2.56
C ALA A 43 -4.04 0.59 -1.46
N LEU A 44 -5.06 0.57 -0.60
CA LEU A 44 -5.14 -0.36 0.53
C LEU A 44 -5.42 -1.78 0.06
N TRP A 45 -6.32 -1.98 -0.91
CA TRP A 45 -6.56 -3.31 -1.49
C TRP A 45 -5.33 -3.86 -2.23
N ALA A 46 -4.66 -3.04 -3.05
CA ALA A 46 -3.44 -3.45 -3.72
C ALA A 46 -2.31 -3.78 -2.73
N THR A 47 -2.23 -3.08 -1.60
CA THR A 47 -1.27 -3.38 -0.54
C THR A 47 -1.60 -4.70 0.17
N ALA A 48 -2.88 -4.93 0.48
CA ALA A 48 -3.31 -6.18 1.12
C ALA A 48 -3.04 -7.42 0.25
N GLU A 49 -3.11 -7.31 -1.08
CA GLU A 49 -2.74 -8.38 -2.01
C GLU A 49 -1.28 -8.82 -1.92
N GLY A 50 -0.40 -7.98 -1.34
CA GLY A 50 1.01 -8.32 -1.09
C GLY A 50 1.24 -9.30 0.07
N PHE A 51 0.22 -9.55 0.90
CA PHE A 51 0.30 -10.37 2.12
C PHE A 51 1.44 -9.94 3.06
N GLY A 52 1.87 -10.82 3.97
CA GLY A 52 2.93 -10.54 4.94
C GLY A 52 2.43 -9.73 6.13
N ASP A 53 3.15 -8.65 6.46
CA ASP A 53 2.82 -7.69 7.50
C ASP A 53 1.80 -6.66 6.96
N VAL A 54 0.59 -7.16 6.71
CA VAL A 54 -0.47 -6.43 5.99
C VAL A 54 -0.89 -5.17 6.75
N ASP A 55 -1.02 -5.24 8.08
CA ASP A 55 -1.41 -4.09 8.88
C ASP A 55 -0.35 -2.98 8.83
N THR A 56 0.94 -3.31 8.96
CA THR A 56 2.01 -2.29 8.88
C THR A 56 2.14 -1.71 7.48
N THR A 57 2.10 -2.54 6.43
CA THR A 57 2.19 -2.06 5.04
C THR A 57 0.99 -1.20 4.65
N CYS A 58 -0.24 -1.59 5.03
CA CYS A 58 -1.44 -0.78 4.84
C CYS A 58 -1.41 0.52 5.66
N ALA A 59 -0.91 0.51 6.89
CA ALA A 59 -0.79 1.72 7.70
C ALA A 59 0.14 2.75 7.06
N ILE A 60 1.28 2.31 6.51
CA ILE A 60 2.21 3.20 5.78
C ILE A 60 1.55 3.72 4.50
N THR A 61 0.98 2.82 3.69
CA THR A 61 0.35 3.18 2.41
C THR A 61 -0.80 4.16 2.62
N GLY A 62 -1.71 3.83 3.53
CA GLY A 62 -2.88 4.66 3.86
C GLY A 62 -2.48 6.00 4.49
N GLY A 63 -1.40 6.04 5.27
CA GLY A 63 -0.86 7.31 5.79
C GLY A 63 -0.36 8.23 4.68
N VAL A 64 0.33 7.69 3.67
CA VAL A 64 0.84 8.48 2.53
C VAL A 64 -0.29 8.94 1.62
N VAL A 65 -1.17 8.03 1.19
CA VAL A 65 -2.28 8.36 0.28
C VAL A 65 -3.32 9.22 0.99
N GLY A 66 -3.65 8.90 2.25
CA GLY A 66 -4.57 9.68 3.09
C GLY A 66 -4.10 11.11 3.36
N ALA A 67 -2.78 11.37 3.36
CA ALA A 67 -2.26 12.73 3.44
C ALA A 67 -2.58 13.58 2.19
N VAL A 68 -2.82 12.94 1.05
CA VAL A 68 -3.22 13.58 -0.22
C VAL A 68 -4.74 13.68 -0.31
N THR A 69 -5.45 12.58 -0.04
CA THR A 69 -6.90 12.49 -0.25
C THR A 69 -7.72 13.07 0.91
N GLY A 70 -7.14 13.14 2.11
CA GLY A 70 -7.88 13.36 3.35
C GLY A 70 -8.89 12.25 3.65
N THR A 71 -9.72 12.45 4.67
CA THR A 71 -10.79 11.50 5.04
C THR A 71 -11.92 11.45 4.01
N ALA A 72 -12.08 12.48 3.19
CA ALA A 72 -13.07 12.52 2.11
C ALA A 72 -12.75 11.52 0.98
N GLY A 73 -11.51 11.02 0.90
CA GLY A 73 -11.12 9.96 -0.04
C GLY A 73 -11.31 8.55 0.48
N ALA A 74 -11.75 8.37 1.74
CA ALA A 74 -12.14 7.06 2.25
C ALA A 74 -13.60 6.75 1.87
N PRO A 75 -13.94 5.48 1.56
CA PRO A 75 -15.32 5.04 1.45
C PRO A 75 -16.12 5.37 2.73
N GLU A 76 -17.38 5.77 2.57
CA GLU A 76 -18.22 6.19 3.71
C GLU A 76 -18.42 5.05 4.71
N GLU A 77 -18.48 3.81 4.24
CA GLU A 77 -18.59 2.61 5.06
C GLU A 77 -17.39 2.31 5.96
N TRP A 78 -16.24 2.99 5.76
CA TRP A 78 -15.04 2.85 6.59
C TRP A 78 -14.97 3.88 7.72
N LEU A 79 -15.89 4.86 7.75
CA LEU A 79 -15.91 5.99 8.69
C LEU A 79 -17.00 5.82 9.76
#